data_AF-A0A378FW87-F1
#
_entry.id   AF-A0A378FW87-F1
#
_cell.length_a   1.000
_cell.length_b   1.000
_cell.length_c   1.000
_cell.angle_alpha   90.00
_cell.angle_beta   90.00
_cell.angle_gamma   90.00
#
_symmetry.space_group_name_H-M   'P 1'
#
loop_
_entity.id
_entity.type
_entity.pdbx_description
1 polymer ?
#
loop_
_entity_poly.entity_id
_entity_poly.type
_entity_poly.pdbx_seq_one_letter_code
_entity_poly.pdbx_strand_id
1 'polypeptide(L)' 'MAKENVTDDLRAELKTLADTLEEVLNSSADKSKEEMGKLRSKAESALKESRARLGETSEAILRQTRETAAASG' A
#
# COMPACT_ATOMS: atom_id res chain seq x y z
N MET A 1 -2.07 -8.47 -19.25
CA MET A 1 -3.35 -8.35 -18.52
C MET A 1 -3.21 -8.63 -17.02
N ALA A 2 -3.14 -9.88 -16.51
CA ALA A 2 -3.10 -10.11 -15.06
C ALA A 2 -1.88 -9.51 -14.32
N LYS A 3 -0.69 -9.51 -14.93
CA LYS A 3 0.53 -8.91 -14.35
C LYS A 3 0.54 -7.38 -14.35
N GLU A 4 -0.05 -6.75 -15.35
CA GLU A 4 -0.14 -5.28 -15.44
C GLU A 4 -1.07 -4.74 -14.35
N ASN A 5 -2.24 -5.36 -14.16
CA ASN A 5 -3.20 -4.96 -13.13
C ASN A 5 -2.59 -4.99 -11.73
N VAL A 6 -1.89 -6.07 -11.37
CA VAL A 6 -1.25 -6.21 -10.05
C VAL A 6 -0.16 -5.16 -9.80
N THR A 7 0.57 -4.75 -10.83
CA THR A 7 1.63 -3.74 -10.71
C THR A 7 1.06 -2.32 -10.60
N ASP A 8 -0.02 -2.05 -11.31
CA ASP A 8 -0.68 -0.74 -11.31
C ASP A 8 -1.49 -0.50 -10.04
N ASP A 9 -2.19 -1.53 -9.53
CA ASP A 9 -2.86 -1.50 -8.23
C ASP A 9 -1.86 -1.18 -7.12
N LEU A 10 -0.68 -1.82 -7.16
CA LEU A 10 0.36 -1.59 -6.18
C LEU A 10 0.92 -0.16 -6.22
N ARG A 11 1.11 0.40 -7.42
CA ARG A 11 1.56 1.79 -7.58
C ARG A 11 0.52 2.79 -7.06
N ALA A 12 -0.76 2.53 -7.31
CA ALA A 12 -1.85 3.40 -6.85
C ALA A 12 -1.93 3.44 -5.31
N GLU A 13 -1.73 2.30 -4.64
CA GLU A 13 -1.73 2.23 -3.18
C GLU A 13 -0.51 2.90 -2.55
N LEU A 14 0.69 2.66 -3.10
CA LEU A 14 1.91 3.35 -2.65
C LEU A 14 1.77 4.87 -2.77
N LYS A 15 1.15 5.35 -3.85
CA LYS A 15 0.86 6.76 -4.05
C LYS A 15 -0.13 7.29 -3.00
N THR A 16 -1.22 6.58 -2.75
CA THR A 16 -2.23 6.97 -1.74
C THR A 16 -1.61 7.08 -0.34
N LEU A 17 -0.70 6.16 0.00
CA LEU A 17 0.03 6.19 1.26
C LEU A 17 0.99 7.39 1.37
N ALA A 18 1.72 7.70 0.30
CA ALA A 18 2.62 8.85 0.24
C ALA A 18 1.84 10.18 0.38
N ASP A 19 0.74 10.33 -0.35
CA ASP A 19 -0.12 11.51 -0.31
C ASP A 19 -0.72 11.70 1.11
N THR A 20 -1.09 10.60 1.80
CA THR A 20 -1.58 10.65 3.20
C THR A 20 -0.49 11.08 4.18
N LEU A 21 0.75 10.59 4.01
CA LEU A 21 1.88 10.98 4.87
C LEU A 21 2.25 12.46 4.68
N GLU A 22 2.20 12.96 3.45
CA GLU A 22 2.42 14.37 3.13
C GLU A 22 1.35 15.26 3.78
N GLU A 23 0.07 14.84 3.77
CA GLU A 23 -1.02 15.54 4.45
C GLU A 23 -0.77 15.63 5.98
N VAL A 24 -0.30 14.55 6.60
CA VAL A 24 0.05 14.54 8.03
C VAL A 24 1.21 15.48 8.31
N LEU A 25 2.28 15.43 7.52
CA LEU A 25 3.46 16.28 7.69
C LEU A 25 3.12 17.77 7.53
N ASN A 26 2.33 18.12 6.52
CA ASN A 26 1.95 19.51 6.25
C ASN A 26 0.95 20.08 7.26
N SER A 27 0.17 19.24 7.95
CA SER A 27 -0.82 19.69 8.95
C SER A 27 -0.32 19.69 10.40
N SER A 28 0.93 19.27 10.61
CA SER A 28 1.55 19.13 11.94
C SER A 28 1.86 20.45 12.66
N ALA A 29 1.91 21.58 11.93
CA ALA A 29 2.30 22.88 12.50
C ALA A 29 1.12 23.68 13.09
N ASP A 30 -0.12 23.45 12.64
CA ASP A 30 -1.29 24.30 12.96
C ASP A 30 -2.44 23.58 13.69
N LYS A 31 -2.39 22.25 13.88
CA LYS A 31 -3.51 21.47 14.45
C LYS A 31 -3.37 21.15 15.94
N SER A 32 -4.51 20.94 16.60
CA SER A 32 -4.56 20.48 17.99
C SER A 32 -3.99 19.05 18.14
N LYS A 33 -3.52 18.71 19.35
CA LYS A 33 -2.99 17.36 19.65
C LYS A 33 -3.99 16.24 19.35
N GLU A 34 -5.28 16.51 19.50
CA GLU A 34 -6.35 15.55 19.20
C GLU A 34 -6.47 15.28 17.69
N GLU A 35 -6.48 16.33 16.87
CA GLU A 35 -6.56 16.23 15.42
C GLU A 35 -5.31 15.57 14.83
N MET A 36 -4.14 15.85 15.40
CA MET A 36 -2.90 15.15 15.08
C MET A 36 -2.94 13.66 15.45
N GLY A 37 -3.59 13.31 16.56
CA GLY A 37 -3.83 11.92 16.94
C GLY A 37 -4.68 11.18 15.91
N LYS A 38 -5.78 11.79 15.44
CA LYS A 38 -6.66 11.21 14.41
C LYS A 38 -5.92 11.01 13.08
N LEU A 39 -5.15 12.01 12.66
CA LEU A 39 -4.31 11.95 11.46
C LEU A 39 -3.27 10.84 11.52
N ARG A 40 -2.57 10.71 12.66
CA ARG A 40 -1.62 9.62 12.89
C ARG A 40 -2.28 8.26 12.80
N SER A 41 -3.44 8.07 13.43
CA SER A 41 -4.20 6.81 13.38
C SER A 41 -4.66 6.46 11.96
N LYS A 42 -5.06 7.47 11.16
CA LYS A 42 -5.42 7.30 9.74
C LYS A 42 -4.22 6.84 8.93
N ALA A 43 -3.06 7.48 9.13
CA ALA A 43 -1.82 7.11 8.44
C ALA A 43 -1.32 5.70 8.83
N GLU A 44 -1.42 5.34 10.11
CA GLU A 44 -1.05 4.00 10.59
C GLU A 44 -1.97 2.91 9.99
N SER A 45 -3.27 3.20 9.89
CA SER A 45 -4.25 2.31 9.26
C SER A 45 -3.98 2.13 7.76
N ALA A 46 -3.76 3.23 7.04
CA ALA A 46 -3.40 3.20 5.61
C ALA A 46 -2.10 2.43 5.36
N LEU A 47 -1.10 2.61 6.23
CA LEU A 47 0.16 1.87 6.16
C LEU A 47 -0.04 0.37 6.38
N LYS A 48 -0.87 -0.01 7.36
CA LYS A 48 -1.17 -1.41 7.66
C LYS A 48 -1.90 -2.08 6.50
N GLU A 49 -2.87 -1.40 5.90
CA GLU A 49 -3.62 -1.90 4.75
C GLU A 49 -2.71 -2.10 3.54
N SER A 50 -1.86 -1.10 3.23
CA SER A 50 -0.88 -1.20 2.15
C SER A 50 0.08 -2.39 2.36
N ARG A 51 0.57 -2.62 3.59
CA ARG A 51 1.43 -3.78 3.89
C ARG A 51 0.73 -5.12 3.69
N ALA A 52 -0.55 -5.23 4.07
CA ALA A 52 -1.32 -6.47 3.88
C ALA A 52 -1.47 -6.80 2.39
N ARG A 53 -1.89 -5.81 1.59
CA ARG A 53 -2.11 -5.96 0.15
C ARG A 53 -0.82 -6.19 -0.63
N LEU A 54 0.29 -5.58 -0.22
CA LEU A 54 1.64 -5.89 -0.70
C LEU A 54 2.02 -7.35 -0.47
N GLY A 55 1.69 -7.90 0.70
CA GLY A 55 1.91 -9.31 1.03
C GLY A 55 1.12 -10.24 0.12
N GLU A 56 -0.20 -10.00 -0.01
CA GLU A 56 -1.09 -10.76 -0.89
C GLU A 56 -0.64 -10.71 -2.35
N THR A 57 -0.25 -9.53 -2.82
CA THR A 57 0.31 -9.32 -4.16
C THR A 57 1.60 -10.11 -4.37
N SER A 58 2.50 -10.10 -3.39
CA SER A 58 3.76 -10.85 -3.45
C SER A 58 3.51 -12.36 -3.53
N GLU A 59 2.57 -12.88 -2.73
CA GLU A 59 2.16 -14.27 -2.78
C GLU A 59 1.56 -14.65 -4.13
N ALA A 60 0.69 -13.79 -4.70
CA ALA A 60 0.09 -14.01 -6.01
C ALA A 60 1.16 -14.10 -7.13
N ILE A 61 2.15 -13.21 -7.10
CA ILE A 61 3.29 -13.22 -8.04
C ILE A 61 4.11 -14.51 -7.90
N LEU A 62 4.42 -14.93 -6.66
CA LEU A 62 5.15 -16.16 -6.39
C LEU A 62 4.38 -17.40 -6.89
N ARG A 63 3.07 -17.46 -6.63
CA ARG A 63 2.19 -18.55 -7.08
C ARG A 63 2.19 -18.64 -8.61
N GLN A 64 1.96 -17.54 -9.30
CA GLN A 64 1.95 -17.48 -10.75
C GLN A 64 3.30 -17.90 -11.35
N THR A 65 4.40 -17.48 -10.73
CA THR A 65 5.76 -17.84 -11.18
C THR A 65 6.00 -19.34 -11.07
N ARG A 66 5.57 -19.98 -9.97
CA ARG A 66 5.66 -21.43 -9.80
C ARG A 66 4.81 -22.19 -10.81
N GLU A 67 3.56 -21.77 -11.01
CA GLU A 67 2.66 -22.39 -12.00
C GLU A 67 3.24 -22.31 -13.41
N THR A 68 3.79 -21.16 -13.78
CA THR A 68 4.43 -20.96 -15.08
C THR A 68 5.65 -21.87 -15.24
N ALA A 69 6.51 -21.95 -14.22
CA ALA A 69 7.69 -22.83 -14.24
C ALA A 69 7.31 -24.31 -14.34
N ALA A 70 6.26 -24.73 -13.64
CA ALA A 70 5.75 -26.11 -13.69
C ALA A 70 5.05 -26.45 -15.02
N ALA A 71 4.43 -25.48 -15.69
CA ALA A 71 3.77 -25.70 -16.98
C ALA A 71 4.75 -25.68 -18.18
N SER A 72 5.99 -25.22 -17.98
CA SER A 72 7.00 -25.03 -19.03
C SER A 72 8.07 -26.13 -19.07
N GLY A 73 8.02 -27.11 -18.16
CA GLY A 73 8.97 -28.23 -18.05
C GLY A 73 8.29 -29.57 -18.22
#